data_AF-A0A0Q5ZS37-F1
#
_entry.id   AF-A0A0Q5ZS37-F1
#
_cell.length_a   1.000
_cell.length_b   1.000
_cell.length_c   1.000
_cell.angle_alpha   90.00
_cell.angle_beta   90.00
_cell.angle_gamma   90.00
#
_symmetry.space_group_name_H-M   'P 1'
#
loop_
_entity.id
_entity.type
_entity.pdbx_description
1 polymer ?
#
loop_
_entity_poly.entity_id
_entity_poly.type
_entity_poly.pdbx_seq_one_letter_code
_entity_poly.pdbx_strand_id
1 'polypeptide(L)'
;MHYRLEKRLESRDPNVRFNTVYFNTFKINVIERYTNKKAETKSLCEAKFKVRTLEDKLIFKKNGEVTSYLRNENFIIYKSLLKAIQPQNLNDRLQQNQDREQDYVYFLLKIALENYQF
;
A
#
# COMPACT_ATOMS: atom_id res chain seq x y z
N MET A 1 1.35 -17.59 2.56
CA MET A 1 0.35 -16.69 3.19
C MET A 1 -0.72 -16.40 2.14
N HIS A 2 -2.00 -16.63 2.43
CA HIS A 2 -3.07 -16.30 1.49
C HIS A 2 -3.44 -14.82 1.64
N TYR A 3 -3.34 -14.06 0.55
CA TYR A 3 -3.76 -12.67 0.47
C TYR A 3 -4.38 -12.37 -0.90
N ARG A 4 -5.18 -11.31 -0.98
CA ARG A 4 -5.67 -10.75 -2.24
C ARG A 4 -5.34 -9.27 -2.30
N LEU A 5 -4.59 -8.84 -3.31
CA LEU A 5 -4.24 -7.44 -3.52
C LEU A 5 -5.23 -6.80 -4.52
N GLU A 6 -5.97 -5.81 -4.05
CA GLU A 6 -6.79 -4.93 -4.88
C GLU A 6 -6.04 -3.64 -5.15
N LYS A 7 -5.55 -3.48 -6.38
CA LYS A 7 -4.76 -2.32 -6.80
C LYS A 7 -5.65 -1.21 -7.36
N ARG A 8 -5.29 0.04 -7.05
CA ARG A 8 -5.71 1.26 -7.76
C ARG A 8 -7.22 1.44 -7.91
N LEU A 9 -7.95 1.43 -6.80
CA LEU A 9 -9.29 2.03 -6.81
C LEU A 9 -9.13 3.54 -7.03
N GLU A 10 -9.71 4.05 -8.12
CA GLU A 10 -9.69 5.48 -8.41
C GLU A 10 -10.55 6.22 -7.37
N SER A 11 -9.98 7.28 -6.80
CA SER A 11 -10.72 8.20 -5.96
C SER A 11 -11.32 9.31 -6.81
N ARG A 12 -12.31 10.04 -6.26
CA ARG A 12 -12.81 11.28 -6.87
C ARG A 12 -11.72 12.34 -7.05
N ASP A 13 -10.67 12.30 -6.21
CA ASP A 13 -9.47 13.10 -6.39
C ASP A 13 -8.49 12.35 -7.31
N PRO A 14 -8.14 12.90 -8.50
CA PRO A 14 -7.22 12.25 -9.43
C PRO A 14 -5.81 12.07 -8.86
N ASN A 15 -5.48 12.76 -7.76
CA ASN A 15 -4.19 12.69 -7.10
C ASN A 15 -4.16 11.68 -5.95
N VAL A 16 -5.27 11.01 -5.65
CA VAL A 16 -5.35 10.01 -4.59
C VAL A 16 -5.63 8.63 -5.18
N ARG A 17 -4.84 7.64 -4.74
CA ARG A 17 -5.05 6.23 -5.09
C ARG A 17 -5.21 5.40 -3.83
N PHE A 18 -6.07 4.39 -3.92
CA PHE A 18 -6.24 3.41 -2.87
C PHE A 18 -5.74 2.04 -3.32
N ASN A 19 -4.91 1.42 -2.49
CA ASN A 19 -4.53 0.02 -2.62
C ASN A 19 -4.99 -0.72 -1.36
N THR A 20 -5.60 -1.89 -1.52
CA THR A 20 -6.06 -2.69 -0.39
C THR A 20 -5.48 -4.09 -0.46
N VAL A 21 -4.86 -4.53 0.62
CA VAL A 21 -4.42 -5.92 0.80
C VAL A 21 -5.40 -6.61 1.72
N TYR A 22 -6.08 -7.64 1.24
CA TYR A 22 -6.99 -8.46 2.03
C TYR A 22 -6.24 -9.69 2.55
N PHE A 23 -6.36 -9.95 3.85
CA PHE A 23 -5.95 -11.19 4.50
C PHE A 23 -7.18 -11.90 5.05
N ASN A 24 -6.98 -13.08 5.66
CA ASN A 24 -8.09 -13.89 6.17
C ASN A 24 -8.84 -13.27 7.35
N THR A 25 -8.22 -12.36 8.12
CA THR A 25 -8.79 -11.80 9.35
C THR A 25 -8.84 -10.28 9.38
N PHE A 26 -8.08 -9.61 8.51
CA PHE A 26 -8.00 -8.16 8.43
C PHE A 26 -7.63 -7.71 7.02
N LYS A 27 -7.69 -6.41 6.79
CA LYS A 27 -7.22 -5.77 5.56
C LYS A 27 -6.33 -4.57 5.87
N ILE A 28 -5.36 -4.33 4.99
CA ILE A 28 -4.50 -3.15 5.01
C ILE A 28 -4.95 -2.23 3.88
N ASN A 29 -5.36 -1.02 4.21
CA ASN A 29 -5.63 0.02 3.24
C ASN A 29 -4.44 0.97 3.16
N VAL A 30 -3.89 1.14 1.97
CA VAL A 30 -2.86 2.14 1.68
C VAL A 30 -3.48 3.26 0.85
N ILE A 31 -3.29 4.48 1.32
CA ILE A 31 -3.75 5.72 0.71
C ILE A 31 -2.51 6.44 0.20
N GLU A 32 -2.43 6.60 -1.11
CA GLU A 32 -1.34 7.27 -1.80
C GLU A 32 -1.79 8.66 -2.24
N ARG A 33 -0.99 9.69 -1.97
CA ARG A 33 -1.19 11.02 -2.55
C ARG A 33 -0.06 11.37 -3.48
N TYR A 34 -0.44 11.81 -4.67
CA TYR A 34 0.46 12.24 -5.72
C TYR A 34 0.40 13.76 -5.85
N THR A 35 1.51 14.37 -6.25
CA THR A 35 1.51 15.77 -6.71
C THR A 35 1.60 15.81 -8.22
N ASN A 36 0.86 16.74 -8.82
CA ASN A 36 1.04 17.11 -10.21
C ASN A 36 2.21 18.10 -10.27
N LYS A 37 3.39 17.65 -10.67
CA LYS A 37 4.41 18.58 -11.16
C LYS A 37 4.03 18.96 -12.58
N LYS A 38 4.31 20.22 -12.97
CA LYS A 38 4.04 20.76 -14.30
C LYS A 38 4.55 19.76 -15.36
N ALA A 39 3.64 19.33 -16.25
CA ALA A 39 3.80 18.38 -17.35
C ALA A 39 4.00 16.88 -16.97
N GLU A 40 2.93 16.11 -17.19
CA GLU A 40 2.90 14.67 -17.52
C GLU A 40 3.24 13.60 -16.47
N THR A 41 3.92 13.91 -15.36
CA THR A 41 4.27 12.87 -14.37
C THR A 41 3.77 13.14 -12.95
N LYS A 42 2.91 12.25 -12.44
CA LYS A 42 2.45 12.22 -11.04
C LYS A 42 3.56 11.65 -10.15
N SER A 43 4.02 12.43 -9.17
CA SER A 43 5.02 11.95 -8.19
C SER A 43 4.36 11.58 -6.87
N LEU A 44 4.65 10.38 -6.34
CA LEU A 44 4.13 9.95 -5.03
C LEU A 44 4.79 10.79 -3.94
N CYS A 45 3.98 11.57 -3.22
CA CYS A 45 4.46 12.49 -2.19
C CYS A 45 4.12 12.03 -0.78
N GLU A 46 3.06 11.25 -0.62
CA GLU A 46 2.66 10.74 0.68
C GLU A 46 2.05 9.36 0.53
N ALA A 47 2.36 8.47 1.48
CA ALA A 47 1.67 7.20 1.62
C ALA A 47 1.31 6.99 3.09
N LYS A 48 0.03 6.72 3.34
CA LYS A 48 -0.49 6.37 4.66
C LYS A 48 -1.08 4.99 4.58
N PHE A 49 -0.93 4.20 5.63
CA PHE A 49 -1.64 2.95 5.73
C PHE A 49 -2.45 2.85 7.02
N LYS A 50 -3.56 2.12 6.92
CA LYS A 50 -4.51 1.84 8.00
C LYS A 50 -4.82 0.35 7.99
N VAL A 51 -5.00 -0.23 9.17
CA VAL A 51 -5.43 -1.62 9.34
C VAL A 51 -6.90 -1.64 9.74
N ARG A 52 -7.68 -2.53 9.14
CA ARG A 52 -9.10 -2.71 9.42
C ARG A 52 -9.47 -4.17 9.57
N THR A 53 -10.53 -4.45 10.31
CA THR A 53 -11.21 -5.74 10.24
C THR A 53 -11.84 -5.94 8.85
N LEU A 54 -12.32 -7.16 8.57
CA LEU A 54 -13.02 -7.43 7.32
C LEU A 54 -14.30 -6.58 7.18
N GLU A 55 -14.97 -6.31 8.29
CA GLU A 55 -16.17 -5.45 8.43
C GLU A 55 -15.86 -3.94 8.47
N ASP A 56 -14.68 -3.53 7.99
CA ASP A 56 -14.26 -2.12 7.88
C ASP A 56 -14.06 -1.37 9.21
N LYS A 57 -14.03 -2.06 10.35
CA LYS A 57 -13.70 -1.41 11.64
C LYS A 57 -12.21 -1.07 11.68
N LEU A 58 -11.89 0.18 12.03
CA LEU A 58 -10.52 0.64 12.18
C LEU A 58 -9.86 -0.03 13.39
N ILE A 59 -8.66 -0.60 13.20
CA ILE A 59 -7.85 -1.13 14.28
C ILE A 59 -6.94 0.00 14.78
N PHE A 60 -6.83 0.17 16.09
CA PHE A 60 -5.95 1.17 16.69
C PHE A 60 -4.53 0.63 16.82
N LYS A 61 -3.55 1.50 16.62
CA LYS A 61 -2.14 1.20 16.89
C LYS A 61 -1.87 1.16 18.38
N LYS A 62 -0.69 0.65 18.75
CA LYS A 62 -0.18 0.65 20.13
C LYS A 62 -0.18 2.04 20.79
N ASN A 63 -0.03 3.10 20.00
CA ASN A 63 -0.02 4.49 20.49
C ASN A 63 -1.41 5.16 20.48
N GLY A 64 -2.50 4.43 20.20
CA GLY A 64 -3.86 4.97 20.17
C GLY A 64 -4.23 5.71 18.88
N GLU A 65 -3.32 5.87 17.92
CA GLU A 65 -3.63 6.43 16.61
C GLU A 65 -4.08 5.33 15.63
N VAL A 66 -4.81 5.71 14.57
CA VAL A 66 -5.28 4.76 13.55
C VAL A 66 -4.45 4.79 12.27
N THR A 67 -3.73 5.89 12.02
CA THR A 67 -3.03 6.11 10.75
C THR A 67 -1.53 5.96 10.95
N SER A 68 -0.89 5.15 10.14
CA SER A 68 0.58 5.14 10.06
C SER A 68 1.04 5.79 8.77
N TYR A 69 1.96 6.74 8.91
CA TYR A 69 2.60 7.40 7.79
C TYR A 69 3.86 6.64 7.42
N LEU A 70 4.03 6.31 6.14
CA LEU A 70 5.31 5.85 5.64
C LEU A 70 6.23 7.06 5.53
N ARG A 71 7.28 7.11 6.35
CA ARG A 71 8.25 8.20 6.41
C ARG A 71 9.67 7.67 6.14
N ASN A 72 10.57 8.57 5.75
CA ASN A 72 12.00 8.31 5.60
C ASN A 72 12.30 7.04 4.79
N GLU A 73 13.08 6.12 5.33
CA GLU A 73 13.49 4.86 4.70
C GLU A 73 12.29 4.01 4.27
N ASN A 74 11.28 3.86 5.14
CA ASN A 74 10.07 3.11 4.82
C ASN A 74 9.33 3.70 3.60
N PHE A 75 9.36 5.03 3.44
CA PHE A 75 8.78 5.67 2.26
C PHE A 75 9.62 5.43 0.99
N ILE A 76 10.95 5.38 1.11
CA ILE A 76 11.85 5.07 -0.02
C ILE A 76 11.66 3.61 -0.47
N ILE A 77 11.65 2.67 0.48
CA ILE A 77 11.41 1.25 0.23
C ILE A 77 10.05 1.05 -0.43
N TYR A 78 9.00 1.65 0.14
CA TYR A 78 7.64 1.59 -0.41
C TYR A 78 7.59 2.04 -1.87
N LYS A 79 8.20 3.19 -2.20
CA LYS A 79 8.26 3.68 -3.59
C LYS A 79 8.95 2.70 -4.53
N SER A 80 10.01 2.04 -4.08
CA SER A 80 10.73 1.04 -4.86
C SER A 80 9.85 -0.18 -5.16
N LEU A 81 9.24 -0.75 -4.11
CA LEU A 81 8.34 -1.90 -4.23
C LEU A 81 7.13 -1.58 -5.10
N LEU A 82 6.54 -0.39 -4.91
CA LEU A 82 5.41 0.07 -5.71
C LEU A 82 5.76 0.14 -7.21
N LYS A 83 6.94 0.61 -7.59
CA LYS A 83 7.39 0.62 -8.99
C LYS A 83 7.60 -0.80 -9.54
N ALA A 84 8.07 -1.72 -8.71
CA ALA A 84 8.34 -3.10 -9.10
C ALA A 84 7.06 -3.88 -9.41
N ILE A 85 5.96 -3.59 -8.70
CA ILE A 85 4.65 -4.23 -8.89
C ILE A 85 3.75 -3.52 -9.92
N GLN A 86 4.19 -2.38 -10.45
CA GLN A 86 3.48 -1.67 -11.51
C GLN A 86 3.86 -2.29 -12.85
N PRO A 87 2.87 -2.67 -13.70
CA PRO A 87 3.17 -3.24 -15.00
C PRO A 87 3.90 -2.18 -15.84
N GLN A 88 5.17 -2.46 -16.17
CA GLN A 88 5.96 -1.58 -17.03
C GLN A 88 5.64 -1.85 -18.51
N ASN A 89 5.33 -3.10 -18.88
CA ASN A 89 4.86 -3.50 -20.21
C ASN A 89 3.92 -4.74 -20.16
N LEU A 90 3.26 -5.03 -21.28
CA LEU A 90 2.35 -6.18 -21.46
C LEU A 90 3.03 -7.56 -21.33
N ASN A 91 4.35 -7.66 -21.46
CA ASN A 91 5.07 -8.93 -21.59
C ASN A 91 5.71 -9.46 -20.28
N ASP A 92 5.80 -8.66 -19.22
CA ASP A 92 6.50 -9.03 -17.97
C ASP A 92 5.67 -9.92 -17.01
N ARG A 93 4.63 -10.60 -17.52
CA ARG A 93 3.35 -10.60 -16.79
C ARG A 93 3.10 -11.61 -15.68
N LEU A 94 3.80 -12.74 -15.56
CA LEU A 94 3.24 -13.82 -14.72
C LEU A 94 4.07 -14.20 -13.48
N GLN A 95 5.33 -14.62 -13.61
CA GLN A 95 6.09 -15.13 -12.45
C GLN A 95 6.85 -14.04 -11.68
N GLN A 96 7.60 -13.16 -12.35
CA GLN A 96 8.33 -12.07 -11.66
C GLN A 96 7.41 -11.07 -10.94
N ASN A 97 6.15 -10.95 -11.36
CA ASN A 97 5.17 -10.10 -10.69
C ASN A 97 4.70 -10.68 -9.36
N GLN A 98 4.68 -12.01 -9.20
CA GLN A 98 4.23 -12.65 -7.96
C GLN A 98 5.24 -12.43 -6.83
N ASP A 99 6.54 -12.63 -7.08
CA ASP A 99 7.59 -12.41 -6.08
C ASP A 99 7.65 -10.94 -5.63
N ARG A 100 7.59 -10.02 -6.59
CA ARG A 100 7.58 -8.56 -6.31
C ARG A 100 6.32 -8.13 -5.54
N GLU A 101 5.18 -8.73 -5.87
CA GLU A 101 3.94 -8.49 -5.14
C GLU A 101 4.00 -9.02 -3.71
N GLN A 102 4.60 -10.19 -3.52
CA GLN A 102 4.83 -10.77 -2.21
C GLN A 102 5.75 -9.89 -1.36
N ASP A 103 6.84 -9.35 -1.92
CA ASP A 103 7.73 -8.41 -1.22
C ASP A 103 6.99 -7.15 -0.78
N TYR A 104 6.15 -6.61 -1.66
CA TYR A 104 5.29 -5.46 -1.35
C TYR A 104 4.33 -5.76 -0.19
N VAL A 105 3.64 -6.91 -0.23
CA VAL A 105 2.71 -7.32 0.83
C VAL A 105 3.43 -7.61 2.13
N TYR A 106 4.58 -8.28 2.08
CA TYR A 106 5.41 -8.57 3.25
C TYR A 106 5.89 -7.29 3.92
N PHE A 107 6.33 -6.30 3.13
CA PHE A 107 6.69 -4.99 3.65
C PHE A 107 5.51 -4.35 4.40
N LEU A 108 4.32 -4.31 3.82
CA LEU A 108 3.15 -3.73 4.50
C LEU A 108 2.78 -4.49 5.78
N LEU A 109 2.85 -5.82 5.76
CA LEU A 109 2.60 -6.66 6.91
C LEU A 109 3.60 -6.39 8.04
N LYS A 110 4.89 -6.27 7.71
CA LYS A 110 5.95 -5.91 8.67
C LYS A 110 5.61 -4.61 9.39
N ILE A 111 5.27 -3.56 8.64
CA ILE A 111 4.92 -2.27 9.25
C ILE A 111 3.64 -2.40 10.08
N ALA A 112 2.66 -3.21 9.67
CA ALA A 112 1.47 -3.47 10.46
C ALA A 112 1.79 -4.18 11.79
N LEU A 113 2.62 -5.22 11.79
CA LEU A 113 3.04 -5.95 13.00
C LEU A 113 3.85 -5.07 13.98
N GLU A 114 4.65 -4.16 13.46
CA GLU A 114 5.41 -3.20 14.28
C GLU A 114 4.47 -2.22 15.01
N ASN A 115 3.40 -1.78 14.33
CA ASN A 115 2.57 -0.66 14.78
C ASN A 115 1.27 -1.07 15.49
N TYR A 116 0.71 -2.24 15.18
CA TYR A 116 -0.60 -2.68 15.66
C TYR A 116 -0.46 -3.88 16.61
N GLN A 117 -1.44 -4.03 17.50
CA GLN A 117 -1.63 -5.25 18.28
C GLN A 117 -2.73 -6.04 17.60
N PHE A 118 -2.43 -7.30 17.29
CA PHE A 118 -3.36 -8.26 16.73
C PHE A 118 -3.75 -9.26 17.82
#